data_AF-A0A0K8PDB4-F1
#
_entry.id   AF-A0A0K8PDB4-F1
#
_cell.length_a   1.000
_cell.length_b   1.000
_cell.length_c   1.000
_cell.angle_alpha   90.00
_cell.angle_beta   90.00
_cell.angle_gamma   90.00
#
_symmetry.space_group_name_H-M   'P 1'
#
loop_
_entity.id
_entity.type
_entity.pdbx_description
1 polymer ?
#
loop_
_entity_poly.entity_id
_entity_poly.type
_entity_poly.pdbx_seq_one_letter_code
_entity_poly.pdbx_strand_id
1 'polypeptide(L)'
;MDGRSLARAQFEQLTADLFERCKAPFHNAIKDAWIKVSDIDHVVLVGGSTRMPAMTELVKALTGKEPHKGVNPDEVADRHGAVSKVAGRAARG
;
A
#
# COMPACT_ATOMS: atom_id res chain seq x y z
N MET A 1 28.66 18.48 2.98
CA MET A 1 27.31 17.95 2.71
C MET A 1 26.46 18.30 3.90
N ASP A 2 25.66 19.36 3.78
CA ASP A 2 24.92 19.93 4.91
C ASP A 2 23.82 18.96 5.35
N GLY A 3 24.09 18.23 6.43
CA GLY A 3 23.26 17.16 6.98
C GLY A 3 21.95 17.67 7.57
N ARG A 4 20.97 17.97 6.71
CA ARG A 4 19.58 18.15 7.12
C ARG A 4 18.97 16.78 7.37
N SER A 5 18.95 16.36 8.64
CA SER A 5 18.21 15.17 9.06
C SER A 5 16.70 15.44 8.95
N LEU A 6 16.03 14.76 8.01
CA LEU A 6 14.59 14.81 7.89
C LEU A 6 13.97 13.87 8.93
N ALA A 7 13.14 14.42 9.82
CA ALA A 7 12.39 13.58 10.74
C ALA A 7 11.39 12.71 9.95
N ARG A 8 11.22 11.45 10.34
CA ARG A 8 10.23 10.55 9.70
C ARG A 8 8.85 11.20 9.62
N ALA A 9 8.41 11.84 10.71
CA ALA A 9 7.12 12.52 10.76
C ALA A 9 6.99 13.65 9.72
N GLN A 10 8.07 14.39 9.44
CA GLN A 10 8.07 15.40 8.37
C GLN A 10 8.00 14.75 6.99
N PHE A 11 8.74 13.66 6.76
CA PHE A 11 8.65 12.91 5.51
C PHE A 11 7.24 12.35 5.28
N GLU A 12 6.62 11.81 6.32
CA GLU A 12 5.25 11.28 6.28
C GLU A 12 4.23 12.39 6.02
N GLN A 13 4.38 13.57 6.63
CA GLN A 13 3.53 14.73 6.32
C GLN A 13 3.67 15.18 4.86
N LEU A 14 4.90 15.27 4.35
CA LEU A 14 5.17 15.68 2.97
C LEU A 14 4.64 14.69 1.92
N THR A 15 4.37 13.45 2.33
CA THR A 15 3.89 12.38 1.44
C THR A 15 2.46 11.95 1.74
N ALA A 16 1.78 12.60 2.68
CA ALA A 16 0.43 12.25 3.12
C ALA A 16 -0.59 12.24 1.98
N ASP A 17 -0.47 13.18 1.03
CA ASP A 17 -1.33 13.26 -0.15
C ASP A 17 -1.19 12.02 -1.05
N LEU A 18 0.02 11.44 -1.14
CA LEU A 18 0.26 10.22 -1.91
C LEU A 18 -0.46 9.02 -1.29
N PHE A 19 -0.53 8.94 0.04
CA PHE A 19 -1.28 7.89 0.74
C PHE A 19 -2.78 8.03 0.56
N GLU A 20 -3.31 9.26 0.65
CA GLU A 20 -4.74 9.51 0.41
C GLU A 20 -5.15 9.10 -1.01
N ARG A 21 -4.30 9.40 -2.00
CA ARG A 21 -4.52 8.98 -3.40
C ARG A 21 -4.51 7.47 -3.61
N CYS A 22 -4.03 6.67 -2.66
CA CYS A 22 -4.08 5.20 -2.74
C CYS A 22 -5.46 4.63 -2.39
N LYS A 23 -6.33 5.38 -1.69
CA LYS A 23 -7.67 4.90 -1.28
C LYS A 23 -8.61 4.70 -2.47
N ALA A 24 -8.63 5.64 -3.41
CA ALA A 24 -9.51 5.55 -4.58
C ALA A 24 -9.19 4.33 -5.47
N PRO A 25 -7.92 4.06 -5.85
CA PRO A 25 -7.55 2.82 -6.54
C PRO A 25 -7.93 1.55 -5.78
N PHE A 26 -7.79 1.52 -4.46
CA PHE A 26 -8.21 0.38 -3.63
C PHE A 26 -9.72 0.13 -3.75
N HIS A 27 -10.56 1.14 -3.54
CA HIS A 27 -12.01 0.98 -3.62
C HIS A 27 -12.48 0.61 -5.04
N ASN A 28 -11.86 1.17 -6.07
CA ASN A 28 -12.13 0.79 -7.45
C ASN A 28 -11.80 -0.69 -7.69
N ALA A 29 -10.65 -1.18 -7.23
CA ALA A 29 -10.28 -2.59 -7.38
C ALA A 29 -11.26 -3.54 -6.70
N ILE A 30 -11.73 -3.21 -5.49
CA ILE A 30 -12.75 -4.00 -4.79
C ILE A 30 -14.07 -4.00 -5.56
N LYS A 31 -14.49 -2.83 -6.05
CA LYS A 31 -15.70 -2.70 -6.86
C LYS A 31 -15.62 -3.49 -8.16
N ASP A 32 -14.49 -3.41 -8.87
CA ASP A 32 -14.27 -4.10 -10.14
C ASP A 32 -14.16 -5.63 -9.96
N ALA A 33 -13.69 -6.08 -8.79
CA ALA A 33 -13.66 -7.49 -8.40
C ALA A 33 -15.01 -8.02 -7.89
N TRP A 34 -16.00 -7.14 -7.64
CA TRP A 34 -17.33 -7.50 -7.14
C TRP A 34 -17.31 -8.26 -5.81
N ILE A 35 -16.33 -7.94 -4.96
CA ILE A 35 -16.17 -8.53 -3.62
C ILE A 35 -16.40 -7.48 -2.53
N LYS A 36 -16.62 -7.93 -1.30
CA LYS A 36 -16.54 -7.06 -0.12
C LYS A 36 -15.12 -7.08 0.44
N VAL A 37 -14.76 -6.04 1.17
CA VAL A 37 -13.49 -5.99 1.91
C VAL A 37 -13.38 -7.15 2.92
N SER A 38 -14.51 -7.61 3.47
CA SER A 38 -14.58 -8.77 4.36
C SER A 38 -14.15 -10.08 3.70
N ASP A 39 -14.25 -10.16 2.37
CA ASP A 39 -13.96 -11.38 1.60
C ASP A 39 -12.47 -11.49 1.26
N ILE A 40 -11.66 -10.49 1.61
CA ILE A 40 -10.21 -10.53 1.44
C ILE A 40 -9.61 -11.41 2.54
N ASP A 41 -9.02 -12.55 2.23
CA ASP A 41 -8.38 -13.40 3.25
C ASP A 41 -7.07 -12.83 3.78
N HIS A 42 -6.18 -12.44 2.86
CA HIS A 42 -4.82 -11.99 3.15
C HIS A 42 -4.47 -10.73 2.38
N VAL A 43 -3.70 -9.85 3.02
CA VAL A 43 -3.14 -8.66 2.37
C VAL A 43 -1.62 -8.79 2.30
N VAL A 44 -1.06 -8.54 1.12
CA VAL A 44 0.37 -8.63 0.85
C VAL A 44 0.89 -7.28 0.38
N LEU A 45 1.98 -6.80 0.99
CA LEU A 45 2.65 -5.56 0.64
C LEU A 45 3.94 -5.82 -0.13
N VAL A 46 3.98 -5.42 -1.40
CA VAL A 46 5.14 -5.62 -2.30
C VAL A 46 5.73 -4.27 -2.72
N GLY A 47 7.05 -4.15 -2.66
CA GLY A 47 7.80 -2.95 -3.08
C GLY A 47 8.53 -2.25 -1.92
N GLY A 48 9.51 -1.40 -2.23
CA GLY A 48 10.34 -0.72 -1.22
C GLY A 48 9.56 0.29 -0.36
N SER A 49 8.62 1.02 -0.96
CA SER A 49 7.82 2.06 -0.30
C SER A 49 6.81 1.50 0.71
N THR A 50 6.43 0.23 0.59
CA THR A 50 5.47 -0.41 1.51
C THR A 50 6.06 -0.72 2.88
N ARG A 51 7.38 -0.57 3.04
CA ARG A 51 8.08 -0.69 4.32
C ARG A 51 7.81 0.50 5.25
N MET A 52 7.21 1.58 4.74
CA MET A 52 6.89 2.75 5.55
C MET A 52 5.73 2.44 6.52
N PRO A 53 5.83 2.85 7.81
CA PRO A 53 4.77 2.60 8.80
C PRO A 53 3.40 3.12 8.36
N ALA A 54 3.34 4.34 7.82
CA ALA A 54 2.09 4.94 7.34
C ALA A 54 1.34 4.09 6.29
N MET A 55 2.07 3.34 5.45
CA MET A 55 1.44 2.43 4.48
C MET A 55 0.81 1.22 5.16
N THR A 56 1.45 0.68 6.21
CA THR A 56 0.90 -0.43 6.99
C THR A 56 -0.39 0.01 7.69
N GLU A 57 -0.39 1.20 8.29
CA GLU A 57 -1.57 1.76 8.96
C GLU A 57 -2.70 2.06 7.98
N LEU A 58 -2.39 2.59 6.79
CA LEU A 58 -3.39 2.81 5.75
C LEU A 58 -4.06 1.49 5.34
N VAL A 59 -3.29 0.42 5.12
CA VAL A 59 -3.86 -0.89 4.77
C VAL A 59 -4.71 -1.46 5.89
N LYS A 60 -4.25 -1.36 7.14
CA LYS A 60 -5.04 -1.77 8.31
C LYS A 60 -6.36 -0.99 8.39
N ALA A 61 -6.33 0.31 8.15
CA ALA A 61 -7.54 1.14 8.13
C ALA A 61 -8.50 0.78 6.99
N LEU A 62 -7.98 0.42 5.81
CA LEU A 62 -8.80 0.06 4.65
C LEU A 62 -9.37 -1.36 4.71
N THR A 63 -8.65 -2.29 5.31
CA THR A 63 -8.96 -3.74 5.24
C THR A 63 -9.32 -4.36 6.57
N GLY A 64 -8.97 -3.71 7.70
CA GLY A 64 -9.03 -4.29 9.04
C GLY A 64 -8.00 -5.39 9.30
N LYS A 65 -7.11 -5.68 8.34
CA LYS A 65 -6.18 -6.82 8.38
C LYS A 65 -4.73 -6.39 8.50
N GLU A 66 -3.93 -7.21 9.18
CA GLU A 66 -2.49 -7.01 9.29
C GLU A 66 -1.79 -7.52 8.03
N PRO A 67 -1.06 -6.66 7.28
CA PRO A 67 -0.46 -7.08 6.01
C PRO A 67 0.85 -7.85 6.20
N HIS A 68 1.05 -8.85 5.34
CA HIS A 68 2.32 -9.57 5.24
C HIS A 68 3.35 -8.74 4.47
N LYS A 69 4.55 -8.62 5.03
CA LYS A 69 5.67 -7.86 4.47
C LYS A 69 6.72 -8.81 3.90
N GLY A 70 7.39 -8.42 2.82
CA GLY A 70 8.58 -9.12 2.33
C GLY A 70 8.32 -10.38 1.50
N VAL A 71 7.12 -10.49 0.93
CA VAL A 71 6.73 -11.60 0.05
C VAL A 71 7.39 -11.46 -1.32
N ASN A 72 7.95 -12.55 -1.84
CA ASN A 72 8.56 -12.61 -3.16
C ASN A 72 7.47 -12.47 -4.25
N PRO A 73 7.62 -11.63 -5.29
CA PRO A 73 6.63 -11.46 -6.36
C PRO A 73 6.11 -12.76 -7.01
N ASP A 74 6.88 -13.86 -7.02
CA ASP A 74 6.42 -15.18 -7.49
C ASP A 74 5.28 -15.78 -6.64
N GLU A 75 5.24 -15.53 -5.32
CA GLU A 75 4.18 -16.05 -4.43
C GLU A 75 2.84 -15.29 -4.57
N VAL A 76 2.87 -14.12 -5.22
CA VAL A 76 1.68 -13.27 -5.47
C VAL A 76 1.01 -13.65 -6.80
N ALA A 77 1.71 -14.34 -7.69
CA ALA A 77 1.23 -14.69 -9.02
C ALA A 77 0.17 -15.82 -9.02
N ASP A 78 0.12 -16.64 -7.98
CA ASP A 78 -0.60 -17.93 -8.01
C ASP A 78 -1.91 -17.97 -7.21
N ARG A 79 -2.34 -16.86 -6.60
CA ARG A 79 -3.66 -16.78 -5.94
C ARG A 79 -4.56 -15.77 -6.62
N HIS A 80 -5.59 -16.30 -7.29
CA HIS A 80 -6.75 -15.54 -7.77
C HIS A 80 -7.24 -14.57 -6.67
N GLY A 81 -7.14 -13.27 -6.93
CA GLY A 81 -7.85 -12.22 -6.16
C GLY A 81 -7.02 -11.26 -5.29
N ALA A 82 -5.70 -11.37 -5.20
CA ALA A 82 -4.90 -10.42 -4.39
C ALA A 82 -4.47 -9.18 -5.19
N VAL A 83 -5.40 -8.24 -5.44
CA VAL A 83 -5.02 -6.92 -5.98
C VAL A 83 -4.78 -5.92 -4.85
N SER A 84 -3.51 -5.72 -4.53
CA SER A 84 -3.02 -4.42 -4.06
C SER A 84 -1.57 -4.24 -4.46
N LYS A 85 -1.34 -4.19 -5.77
CA LYS A 85 -0.15 -3.51 -6.29
C LYS A 85 -0.39 -2.00 -6.09
N VAL A 86 -0.06 -1.49 -4.90
CA VAL A 86 0.11 -0.04 -4.69
C VAL A 86 1.42 0.33 -5.40
N ALA A 87 1.34 0.37 -6.73
CA ALA A 87 2.36 0.99 -7.55
C ALA A 87 2.19 2.51 -7.37
N GLY A 88 2.87 3.06 -6.37
CA GLY A 88 3.22 4.47 -6.41
C GLY A 88 3.97 4.69 -7.72
N ARG A 89 3.30 5.29 -8.71
CA ARG A 89 3.96 5.74 -9.93
C ARG A 89 4.89 6.86 -9.47
N ALA A 90 6.14 6.50 -9.20
CA ALA A 90 7.21 7.46 -8.99
C ALA A 90 7.17 8.43 -10.18
N ALA A 91 7.17 9.71 -9.85
CA ALA A 91 7.06 10.84 -10.76
C ALA A 91 7.82 10.58 -12.08
N ARG A 92 7.12 10.81 -13.20
CA ARG A 92 7.75 11.05 -14.50
C ARG A 92 6.99 12.18 -15.19
N GLY A 93 7.68 13.29 -15.39
CA GLY A 93 7.24 14.45 -16.19
C GLY A 93 6.58 15.51 -15.36
#